data_AF-A0A811PFK3-F1
#
_entry.id   AF-A0A811PFK3-F1
#
_cell.length_a   1.000
_cell.length_b   1.000
_cell.length_c   1.000
_cell.angle_alpha   90.00
_cell.angle_beta   90.00
_cell.angle_gamma   90.00
#
_symmetry.space_group_name_H-M   'P 1'
#
loop_
_entity.id
_entity.type
_entity.pdbx_description
1 polymer ?
#
loop_
_entity_poly.entity_id
_entity_poly.type
_entity_poly.pdbx_seq_one_letter_code
_entity_poly.pdbx_strand_id
1 'polypeptide(L)'
;MGIKGLRKLLEHNAPKSMKERNLDNYFRRIIAVDASISIYQFLTAMNPLQNDNGEETSHLVGMFCRTAKFLEAGIEPVYVFDGTPPDMKKQEIAKRNARREDAKKELLDLTGAVEDGDEDKGKDAEELRKRTVKVTSTHYNGCKRLLQLMGVPVIQAPSEAEAQCSHLCKDGKTIKNIVRGRSKPLQRIDGIFMLKRKEASEKDTEAASNKKTKA
;
A
#
# COMPACT_ATOMS: atom_id res chain seq x y z
N MET A 1 -14.06 2.13 4.01
CA MET A 1 -13.93 3.48 4.60
C MET A 1 -14.37 4.51 3.57
N GLY A 2 -14.86 5.67 4.01
CA GLY A 2 -15.34 6.74 3.13
C GLY A 2 -16.79 7.12 3.38
N ILE A 3 -17.29 8.08 2.61
CA ILE A 3 -18.65 8.60 2.74
C ILE A 3 -19.63 7.59 2.11
N LYS A 4 -20.51 7.00 2.92
CA LYS A 4 -21.49 6.00 2.47
C LYS A 4 -22.41 6.61 1.40
N GLY A 5 -22.52 5.94 0.25
CA GLY A 5 -23.41 6.35 -0.83
C GLY A 5 -22.88 7.45 -1.75
N LEU A 6 -21.71 8.05 -1.48
CA LEU A 6 -21.19 9.18 -2.26
C LEU A 6 -21.04 8.86 -3.76
N ARG A 7 -20.52 7.67 -4.11
CA ARG A 7 -20.37 7.26 -5.51
C ARG A 7 -21.71 7.27 -6.26
N LYS A 8 -22.74 6.64 -5.69
CA LYS A 8 -24.09 6.57 -6.28
C LYS A 8 -24.70 7.98 -6.42
N LEU A 9 -24.47 8.84 -5.42
CA LEU A 9 -24.92 10.23 -5.46
C LEU A 9 -24.28 11.00 -6.63
N LEU A 10 -22.96 10.87 -6.81
CA LEU A 10 -22.22 11.53 -7.90
C LEU A 10 -22.60 10.97 -9.27
N GLU A 11 -22.84 9.67 -9.37
CA GLU A 11 -23.30 9.01 -10.60
C GLU A 11 -24.63 9.59 -11.09
N HIS A 12 -25.59 9.76 -10.18
CA HIS A 12 -26.91 10.28 -10.50
C HIS A 12 -26.90 11.80 -10.75
N ASN A 13 -26.21 12.59 -9.92
CA ASN A 13 -26.35 14.05 -9.91
C ASN A 13 -25.21 14.79 -10.61
N ALA A 14 -24.05 14.16 -10.79
CA ALA A 14 -22.87 14.78 -11.39
C ALA A 14 -22.05 13.79 -12.24
N PRO A 15 -22.66 13.09 -13.22
CA PRO A 15 -21.99 12.02 -13.98
C PRO A 15 -20.72 12.51 -14.71
N LYS A 16 -20.69 13.78 -15.13
CA LYS A 16 -19.52 14.41 -15.78
C LYS A 16 -18.28 14.52 -14.88
N SER A 17 -18.43 14.36 -13.56
CA SER A 17 -17.33 14.38 -12.59
C SER A 17 -16.54 13.07 -12.54
N MET A 18 -17.10 11.97 -13.08
CA MET A 18 -16.46 10.65 -13.13
C MET A 18 -16.05 10.33 -14.57
N LYS A 19 -14.82 9.83 -14.73
CA LYS A 19 -14.27 9.44 -16.03
C LYS A 19 -13.51 8.13 -15.87
N GLU A 20 -13.86 7.16 -16.71
CA GLU A 20 -13.10 5.93 -16.85
C GLU A 20 -12.03 6.11 -17.92
N ARG A 21 -10.82 5.64 -17.63
CA ARG A 21 -9.66 5.75 -18.52
C ARG A 21 -8.77 4.52 -18.34
N ASN A 22 -8.15 4.10 -19.43
CA ASN A 22 -7.11 3.07 -19.39
C ASN A 22 -5.88 3.58 -18.63
N LEU A 23 -5.12 2.64 -18.07
CA LEU A 23 -3.93 2.94 -17.27
C LEU A 23 -2.87 3.69 -18.10
N ASP A 24 -2.74 3.36 -19.38
CA ASP A 24 -1.79 3.98 -20.31
C ASP A 24 -1.99 5.49 -20.47
N ASN A 25 -3.22 5.99 -20.23
CA ASN A 25 -3.54 7.41 -20.28
C ASN A 25 -2.85 8.21 -19.15
N TYR A 26 -2.22 7.52 -18.19
CA TYR A 26 -1.49 8.10 -17.08
C TYR A 26 0.03 7.97 -17.24
N PHE A 27 0.55 7.64 -18.43
CA PHE A 27 1.99 7.63 -18.70
C PHE A 27 2.66 8.95 -18.27
N ARG A 28 3.80 8.84 -17.57
CA ARG A 28 4.57 9.96 -16.97
C ARG A 28 3.80 10.79 -15.95
N ARG A 29 2.68 10.29 -15.41
CA ARG A 29 2.00 10.92 -14.29
C ARG A 29 2.55 10.40 -12.97
N ILE A 30 2.69 11.33 -12.03
CA ILE A 30 2.99 11.01 -10.64
C ILE A 30 1.66 10.87 -9.91
N ILE A 31 1.51 9.78 -9.15
CA ILE A 31 0.30 9.52 -8.36
C ILE A 31 0.65 9.36 -6.89
N ALA A 32 -0.19 9.90 -6.00
CA ALA A 32 -0.13 9.59 -4.58
C ALA A 32 -1.07 8.41 -4.29
N VAL A 33 -0.55 7.35 -3.70
CA VAL A 33 -1.27 6.12 -3.42
C VAL A 33 -1.38 5.93 -1.91
N ASP A 34 -2.60 5.79 -1.41
CA ASP A 34 -2.83 5.37 -0.03
C ASP A 34 -2.40 3.90 0.15
N ALA A 35 -1.39 3.70 0.99
CA ALA A 35 -0.83 2.38 1.25
C ALA A 35 -1.73 1.55 2.18
N SER A 36 -2.37 2.17 3.16
CA SER A 36 -3.20 1.49 4.16
C SER A 36 -4.39 0.80 3.52
N ILE A 37 -5.09 1.49 2.61
CA ILE A 37 -6.21 0.88 1.88
C ILE A 37 -5.73 -0.23 0.94
N SER A 38 -4.56 -0.06 0.32
CA SER A 38 -3.97 -1.05 -0.57
C SER A 38 -3.63 -2.34 0.18
N ILE A 39 -2.96 -2.24 1.33
CA ILE A 39 -2.60 -3.39 2.16
C ILE A 39 -3.84 -4.17 2.60
N TYR A 40 -4.87 -3.45 3.09
CA TYR A 40 -6.13 -4.09 3.48
C TYR A 40 -6.77 -4.84 2.32
N GLN A 41 -6.87 -4.19 1.14
CA GLN A 41 -7.42 -4.83 -0.06
C GLN A 41 -6.69 -6.13 -0.41
N PHE A 42 -5.36 -6.14 -0.38
CA PHE A 42 -4.58 -7.34 -0.70
C PHE A 42 -4.81 -8.47 0.29
N LEU A 43 -4.93 -8.16 1.58
CA LEU A 43 -5.20 -9.16 2.62
C LEU A 43 -6.63 -9.72 2.54
N THR A 44 -7.59 -8.94 2.03
CA THR A 44 -8.99 -9.39 1.91
C THR A 44 -9.36 -10.02 0.58
N ALA A 45 -8.65 -9.67 -0.51
CA ALA A 45 -9.03 -10.06 -1.87
C ALA A 45 -8.40 -11.38 -2.32
N MET A 46 -7.35 -11.83 -1.66
CA MET A 46 -6.63 -13.06 -1.99
C MET A 46 -6.84 -14.11 -0.91
N ASN A 47 -6.74 -15.38 -1.30
CA ASN A 47 -6.51 -16.45 -0.34
C ASN A 47 -5.19 -16.18 0.40
N PRO A 48 -5.13 -16.48 1.71
CA PRO A 48 -4.00 -16.11 2.53
C PRO A 48 -2.78 -16.86 2.04
N LEU A 49 -1.84 -16.15 1.43
CA LEU A 49 -0.55 -16.71 1.07
C LEU A 49 0.33 -16.67 2.30
N GLN A 50 0.87 -17.80 2.71
CA GLN A 50 1.76 -17.87 3.87
C GLN A 50 3.14 -18.36 3.45
N ASN A 51 4.17 -17.92 4.16
CA ASN A 51 5.49 -18.55 4.07
C ASN A 51 5.54 -19.83 4.92
N ASP A 52 6.66 -20.54 4.89
CA ASP A 52 6.87 -21.77 5.65
C ASP A 52 6.73 -21.58 7.17
N ASN A 53 6.87 -20.34 7.66
CA ASN A 53 6.68 -19.98 9.07
C ASN A 53 5.22 -19.65 9.42
N GLY A 54 4.29 -19.77 8.48
CA GLY A 54 2.87 -19.41 8.66
C GLY A 54 2.59 -17.91 8.66
N GLU A 55 3.55 -17.07 8.28
CA GLU A 55 3.37 -15.63 8.21
C GLU A 55 2.67 -15.24 6.91
N GLU A 56 1.65 -14.39 7.01
CA GLU A 56 0.89 -13.89 5.86
C GLU A 56 1.76 -13.01 4.94
N THR A 57 1.70 -13.25 3.64
CA THR A 57 2.55 -12.60 2.61
C THR A 57 1.75 -11.93 1.49
N SER A 58 0.42 -12.08 1.45
CA SER A 58 -0.43 -11.53 0.37
C SER A 58 -0.26 -10.03 0.18
N HIS A 59 -0.04 -9.30 1.28
CA HIS A 59 0.20 -7.87 1.25
C HIS A 59 1.49 -7.48 0.50
N LEU A 60 2.56 -8.30 0.59
CA LEU A 60 3.82 -8.07 -0.11
C LEU A 60 3.66 -8.35 -1.61
N VAL A 61 3.07 -9.50 -1.94
CA VAL A 61 2.83 -9.92 -3.34
C VAL A 61 1.93 -8.90 -4.03
N GLY A 62 0.79 -8.54 -3.41
CA GLY A 62 -0.12 -7.55 -3.95
C GLY A 62 0.53 -6.18 -4.15
N MET A 63 1.32 -5.73 -3.17
CA MET A 63 2.03 -4.45 -3.27
C MET A 63 3.07 -4.45 -4.39
N PHE A 64 3.86 -5.52 -4.48
CA PHE A 64 4.86 -5.71 -5.54
C PHE A 64 4.21 -5.69 -6.92
N CYS A 65 3.23 -6.56 -7.16
CA CYS A 65 2.56 -6.68 -8.45
C CYS A 65 1.84 -5.40 -8.87
N ARG A 66 1.15 -4.72 -7.94
CA ARG A 66 0.47 -3.45 -8.24
C ARG A 66 1.47 -2.36 -8.59
N THR A 67 2.56 -2.27 -7.84
CA THR A 67 3.63 -1.28 -8.07
C THR A 67 4.32 -1.54 -9.40
N ALA A 68 4.64 -2.80 -9.73
CA ALA A 68 5.24 -3.19 -11.01
C ALA A 68 4.35 -2.74 -12.18
N LYS A 69 3.04 -3.00 -12.11
CA LYS A 69 2.08 -2.55 -13.15
C LYS A 69 2.07 -1.04 -13.34
N PHE A 70 2.15 -0.25 -12.27
CA PHE A 70 2.27 1.21 -12.40
C PHE A 70 3.56 1.61 -13.09
N LEU A 71 4.69 1.05 -12.68
CA LEU A 71 6.00 1.37 -13.26
C LEU A 71 6.09 0.95 -14.74
N GLU A 72 5.56 -0.21 -15.10
CA GLU A 72 5.48 -0.71 -16.49
C GLU A 72 4.69 0.25 -17.40
N ALA A 73 3.55 0.74 -16.90
CA ALA A 73 2.72 1.76 -17.54
C ALA A 73 3.36 3.18 -17.52
N GLY A 74 4.58 3.32 -17.00
CA GLY A 74 5.31 4.59 -16.90
C GLY A 74 4.70 5.59 -15.92
N ILE A 75 3.90 5.11 -14.96
CA ILE A 75 3.38 5.87 -13.84
C ILE A 75 4.43 5.89 -12.72
N GLU A 76 4.58 7.02 -12.06
CA GLU A 76 5.50 7.19 -10.93
C GLU A 76 4.70 7.22 -9.62
N PRO A 77 4.53 6.09 -8.92
CA PRO A 77 3.77 6.05 -7.68
C PRO A 77 4.56 6.62 -6.51
N VAL A 78 3.85 7.31 -5.61
CA VAL A 78 4.33 7.74 -4.30
C VAL A 78 3.39 7.18 -3.24
N TYR A 79 3.87 6.25 -2.42
CA TYR A 79 3.04 5.61 -1.41
C TYR A 79 3.00 6.44 -0.12
N VAL A 80 1.80 6.66 0.40
CA VAL A 80 1.55 7.41 1.62
C VAL A 80 0.98 6.48 2.67
N PHE A 81 1.62 6.47 3.84
CA PHE A 81 1.23 5.65 4.98
C PHE A 81 0.58 6.50 6.06
N ASP A 82 -0.44 5.96 6.73
CA ASP A 82 -1.09 6.61 7.87
C ASP A 82 -0.12 6.81 9.03
N GLY A 83 -0.20 7.97 9.66
CA GLY A 83 0.40 8.30 10.94
C GLY A 83 -0.59 8.12 12.09
N THR A 84 -0.53 9.02 13.07
CA THR A 84 -1.38 8.94 14.25
C THR A 84 -2.82 9.31 13.90
N PRO A 85 -3.82 8.44 14.17
CA PRO A 85 -5.22 8.76 13.91
C PRO A 85 -5.67 9.99 14.73
N PRO A 86 -6.54 10.86 14.18
CA PRO A 86 -7.06 12.00 14.93
C PRO A 86 -8.06 11.55 16.01
N ASP A 87 -8.22 12.36 17.06
CA ASP A 87 -9.06 12.01 18.22
C ASP A 87 -10.51 11.70 17.84
N MET A 88 -11.08 12.45 16.89
CA MET A 88 -12.43 12.24 16.39
C MET A 88 -12.65 10.84 15.78
N LYS A 89 -11.57 10.17 15.34
CA LYS A 89 -11.63 8.82 14.75
C LYS A 89 -11.61 7.70 15.79
N LYS A 90 -11.30 8.00 17.06
CA LYS A 90 -11.21 7.01 18.15
C LYS A 90 -12.49 6.18 18.30
N GLN A 91 -13.66 6.84 18.29
CA GLN A 91 -14.95 6.18 18.42
C GLN A 91 -15.23 5.20 17.27
N GLU A 92 -14.92 5.61 16.04
CA GLU A 92 -15.12 4.78 14.85
C GLU A 92 -14.13 3.60 14.81
N ILE A 93 -12.89 3.79 15.26
CA ILE A 93 -11.91 2.71 15.42
C ILE A 93 -12.40 1.69 16.45
N ALA A 94 -12.93 2.15 17.59
CA ALA A 94 -13.48 1.27 18.62
C ALA A 94 -14.66 0.43 18.08
N LYS A 95 -15.61 1.07 17.38
CA LYS A 95 -16.75 0.37 16.73
C LYS A 95 -16.27 -0.68 15.73
N ARG A 96 -15.23 -0.38 14.95
CA ARG A 96 -14.67 -1.35 13.99
C ARG A 96 -13.98 -2.50 14.68
N ASN A 97 -13.25 -2.24 15.77
CA ASN A 97 -12.61 -3.31 16.53
C ASN A 97 -13.66 -4.24 17.14
N ALA A 98 -14.72 -3.70 17.76
CA ALA A 98 -15.81 -4.50 18.29
C ALA A 98 -16.42 -5.42 17.21
N ARG A 99 -16.79 -4.87 16.05
CA ARG A 99 -17.33 -5.65 14.92
C ARG A 99 -16.39 -6.75 14.42
N ARG A 100 -15.07 -6.54 14.50
CA ARG A 100 -14.09 -7.58 14.12
C ARG A 100 -14.04 -8.70 15.15
N GLU A 101 -14.10 -8.37 16.43
CA GLU A 101 -14.13 -9.37 17.50
C GLU A 101 -15.42 -10.20 17.42
N ASP A 102 -16.56 -9.57 17.16
CA ASP A 102 -17.84 -10.27 16.96
C ASP A 102 -17.77 -11.21 15.75
N ALA A 103 -17.29 -10.73 14.61
CA ALA A 103 -17.10 -11.55 13.41
C ALA A 103 -16.07 -12.69 13.62
N LYS A 104 -15.08 -12.50 14.49
CA LYS A 104 -14.10 -13.54 14.82
C LYS A 104 -14.71 -14.65 15.66
N LYS A 105 -15.58 -14.30 16.62
CA LYS A 105 -16.33 -15.28 17.41
C LYS A 105 -17.28 -16.08 16.51
N GLU A 106 -18.05 -15.39 15.68
CA GLU A 106 -18.98 -16.02 14.72
C GLU A 106 -18.24 -16.98 13.76
N LEU A 107 -17.06 -16.59 13.28
CA LEU A 107 -16.23 -17.46 12.45
C LEU A 107 -15.71 -18.70 13.21
N LEU A 108 -15.32 -18.55 14.48
CA LEU A 108 -14.92 -19.66 15.34
C LEU A 108 -16.07 -20.64 15.58
N ASP A 109 -17.26 -20.12 15.85
CA ASP A 109 -18.47 -20.93 16.07
C ASP A 109 -18.86 -21.71 14.81
N LEU A 110 -18.76 -21.06 13.64
CA LEU A 110 -19.00 -21.70 12.34
C LEU A 110 -17.95 -22.76 12.03
N THR A 111 -16.65 -22.46 12.18
CA THR A 111 -15.55 -23.39 11.89
C THR A 111 -15.49 -24.59 12.85
N GLY A 112 -15.92 -24.42 14.10
CA GLY A 112 -16.08 -25.51 15.06
C GLY A 112 -17.27 -26.44 14.77
N ALA A 113 -18.20 -26.03 13.89
CA ALA A 113 -19.37 -26.79 13.47
C ALA A 113 -19.24 -27.41 12.06
N VAL A 114 -18.11 -27.23 11.37
CA VAL A 114 -17.84 -27.83 10.05
C VAL A 114 -17.27 -29.24 10.21
N GLU A 115 -18.11 -30.17 10.65
CA GLU A 115 -17.93 -31.60 10.36
C GLU A 115 -18.82 -32.06 9.19
N ASP A 116 -19.84 -31.27 8.81
CA ASP A 116 -20.79 -31.60 7.75
C ASP A 116 -20.64 -30.69 6.53
N GLY A 117 -20.39 -31.31 5.36
CA GLY A 117 -19.98 -30.69 4.09
C GLY A 117 -21.06 -29.90 3.35
N ASP A 118 -21.54 -28.78 3.92
CA ASP A 118 -22.43 -27.83 3.25
C ASP A 118 -21.65 -26.71 2.53
N GLU A 119 -21.80 -26.60 1.20
CA GLU A 119 -21.13 -25.59 0.38
C GLU A 119 -21.59 -24.14 0.66
N ASP A 120 -22.82 -23.94 1.12
CA ASP A 120 -23.35 -22.60 1.45
C ASP A 120 -22.69 -22.00 2.70
N LYS A 121 -22.35 -22.83 3.69
CA LYS A 121 -21.59 -22.41 4.88
C LYS A 121 -20.18 -21.91 4.51
N GLY A 122 -19.61 -22.39 3.40
CA GLY A 122 -18.30 -21.97 2.92
C GLY A 122 -18.24 -20.50 2.46
N LYS A 123 -19.30 -20.00 1.81
CA LYS A 123 -19.37 -18.60 1.36
C LYS A 123 -19.54 -17.62 2.52
N ASP A 124 -20.37 -17.99 3.48
CA ASP A 124 -20.59 -17.19 4.69
C ASP A 124 -19.33 -17.12 5.56
N ALA A 125 -18.59 -18.24 5.66
CA ALA A 125 -17.30 -18.27 6.34
C ALA A 125 -16.25 -17.37 5.66
N GLU A 126 -16.21 -17.33 4.32
CA GLU A 126 -15.28 -16.47 3.57
C GLU A 126 -15.59 -14.97 3.76
N GLU A 127 -16.88 -14.60 3.73
CA GLU A 127 -17.37 -13.25 4.01
C GLU A 127 -16.98 -12.79 5.43
N LEU A 128 -17.20 -13.64 6.43
CA LEU A 128 -16.83 -13.37 7.82
C LEU A 128 -15.31 -13.26 7.97
N ARG A 129 -14.55 -14.13 7.32
CA ARG A 129 -13.08 -14.05 7.30
C ARG A 129 -12.57 -12.73 6.75
N LYS A 130 -13.15 -12.18 5.67
CA LYS A 130 -12.77 -10.85 5.16
C LYS A 130 -12.98 -9.74 6.19
N ARG A 131 -13.99 -9.88 7.06
CA ARG A 131 -14.30 -8.93 8.13
C ARG A 131 -13.34 -9.05 9.32
N THR A 132 -12.72 -10.20 9.57
CA THR A 132 -11.76 -10.38 10.67
C THR A 132 -10.36 -9.83 10.38
N VAL A 133 -10.03 -9.59 9.10
CA VAL A 133 -8.71 -9.10 8.69
C VAL A 133 -8.34 -7.80 9.39
N LYS A 134 -7.18 -7.84 10.07
CA LYS A 134 -6.56 -6.69 10.73
C LYS A 134 -5.18 -6.44 10.14
N VAL A 135 -4.93 -5.20 9.74
CA VAL A 135 -3.60 -4.78 9.32
C VAL A 135 -2.74 -4.54 10.56
N THR A 136 -1.56 -5.16 10.61
CA THR A 136 -0.62 -5.05 11.72
C THR A 136 0.59 -4.20 11.34
N SER A 137 1.36 -3.75 12.34
CA SER A 137 2.60 -3.00 12.12
C SER A 137 3.62 -3.80 11.28
N THR A 138 3.65 -5.12 11.41
CA THR A 138 4.50 -6.00 10.60
C THR A 138 4.18 -5.88 9.11
N HIS A 139 2.89 -5.90 8.74
CA HIS A 139 2.48 -5.72 7.34
C HIS A 139 2.91 -4.34 6.81
N TYR A 140 2.75 -3.31 7.63
CA TYR A 140 3.17 -1.95 7.28
C TYR A 140 4.68 -1.86 7.03
N ASN A 141 5.48 -2.38 7.95
CA ASN A 141 6.94 -2.33 7.85
C ASN A 141 7.46 -3.19 6.69
N GLY A 142 6.86 -4.36 6.45
CA GLY A 142 7.15 -5.21 5.30
C GLY A 142 6.91 -4.48 3.97
N CYS A 143 5.73 -3.88 3.79
CA CYS A 143 5.42 -3.11 2.59
C CYS A 143 6.34 -1.88 2.42
N LYS A 144 6.61 -1.14 3.50
CA LYS A 144 7.54 0.01 3.44
C LYS A 144 8.92 -0.43 2.97
N ARG A 145 9.44 -1.52 3.54
CA ARG A 145 10.76 -2.06 3.18
C ARG A 145 10.80 -2.51 1.73
N LEU A 146 9.77 -3.24 1.29
CA LEU A 146 9.62 -3.67 -0.10
C LEU A 146 9.64 -2.48 -1.08
N LEU A 147 8.81 -1.46 -0.83
CA LEU A 147 8.73 -0.28 -1.69
C LEU A 147 10.06 0.49 -1.75
N GLN A 148 10.77 0.59 -0.63
CA GLN A 148 12.11 1.18 -0.60
C GLN A 148 13.11 0.37 -1.45
N LEU A 149 13.07 -0.96 -1.37
CA LEU A 149 13.91 -1.85 -2.17
C LEU A 149 13.59 -1.77 -3.67
N MET A 150 12.31 -1.62 -4.03
CA MET A 150 11.87 -1.36 -5.40
C MET A 150 12.27 0.04 -5.90
N GLY A 151 12.84 0.88 -5.03
CA GLY A 151 13.17 2.25 -5.37
C GLY A 151 11.91 3.08 -5.64
N VAL A 152 10.85 2.92 -4.83
CA VAL A 152 9.63 3.73 -4.88
C VAL A 152 9.55 4.63 -3.65
N PRO A 153 9.22 5.93 -3.81
CA PRO A 153 9.17 6.85 -2.68
C PRO A 153 8.00 6.53 -1.75
N VAL A 154 8.29 6.65 -0.46
CA VAL A 154 7.36 6.39 0.64
C VAL A 154 7.30 7.61 1.54
N ILE A 155 6.09 8.05 1.86
CA ILE A 155 5.81 9.19 2.75
C ILE A 155 5.04 8.68 3.96
N GLN A 156 5.44 9.15 5.14
CA GLN A 156 4.68 8.98 6.36
C GLN A 156 3.79 10.21 6.55
N ALA A 157 2.47 10.05 6.54
CA ALA A 157 1.54 11.13 6.82
C ALA A 157 1.59 11.49 8.32
N PRO A 158 1.33 12.77 8.68
CA PRO A 158 1.22 13.17 10.08
C PRO A 158 0.00 12.55 10.76
N SER A 159 -1.09 12.40 10.01
CA SER A 159 -2.31 11.74 10.45
C SER A 159 -2.84 10.82 9.36
N GLU A 160 -3.88 11.19 8.62
CA GLU A 160 -4.48 10.32 7.61
C GLU A 160 -3.79 10.41 6.24
N ALA A 161 -3.56 9.26 5.62
CA ALA A 161 -2.93 9.13 4.31
C ALA A 161 -3.78 9.75 3.20
N GLU A 162 -5.12 9.61 3.25
CA GLU A 162 -6.05 10.20 2.29
C GLU A 162 -5.98 11.74 2.27
N ALA A 163 -5.87 12.38 3.43
CA ALA A 163 -5.70 13.82 3.54
C ALA A 163 -4.35 14.27 2.96
N GLN A 164 -3.28 13.54 3.27
CA GLN A 164 -1.95 13.80 2.73
C GLN A 164 -1.87 13.59 1.21
N CYS A 165 -2.53 12.56 0.68
CA CYS A 165 -2.62 12.33 -0.77
C CYS A 165 -3.34 13.49 -1.47
N SER A 166 -4.47 13.95 -0.91
CA SER A 166 -5.20 15.11 -1.43
C SER A 166 -4.35 16.38 -1.40
N HIS A 167 -3.59 16.60 -0.32
CA HIS A 167 -2.67 17.73 -0.21
C HIS A 167 -1.56 17.68 -1.28
N LEU A 168 -0.91 16.53 -1.48
CA LEU A 168 0.12 16.34 -2.51
C LEU A 168 -0.43 16.52 -3.94
N CYS A 169 -1.68 16.14 -4.18
CA CYS A 169 -2.33 16.36 -5.47
C CYS A 169 -2.60 17.85 -5.73
N LYS A 170 -2.96 18.63 -4.69
CA LYS A 170 -3.10 20.09 -4.78
C LYS A 170 -1.74 20.77 -4.95
N ASP A 171 -0.75 20.36 -4.18
CA ASP A 171 0.63 20.85 -4.24
C ASP A 171 1.49 20.03 -5.21
N GLY A 172 1.17 20.16 -6.50
CA GLY A 172 1.85 19.44 -7.57
C GLY A 172 3.36 19.75 -7.72
N LYS A 173 3.90 20.74 -7.00
CA LYS A 173 5.35 21.01 -6.95
C LYS A 173 6.04 20.08 -5.97
N THR A 174 5.48 19.93 -4.77
CA THR A 174 6.02 19.08 -3.72
C THR A 174 6.11 17.62 -4.16
N ILE A 175 5.05 17.08 -4.78
CA ILE A 175 5.07 15.69 -5.24
C ILE A 175 6.14 15.45 -6.33
N LYS A 176 6.35 16.42 -7.23
CA LYS A 176 7.40 16.35 -8.25
C LYS A 176 8.79 16.41 -7.64
N ASN A 177 9.00 17.26 -6.64
CA ASN A 177 10.28 17.38 -5.96
C ASN A 177 10.64 16.10 -5.18
N ILE A 178 9.66 15.42 -4.59
CA ILE A 178 9.88 14.13 -3.92
C ILE A 178 10.38 13.07 -4.90
N VAL A 179 9.83 13.02 -6.11
CA VAL A 179 10.27 12.07 -7.13
C VAL A 179 11.62 12.49 -7.74
N ARG A 180 11.82 13.78 -8.02
CA ARG A 180 13.03 14.34 -8.66
C ARG A 180 14.25 14.47 -7.75
N GLY A 181 14.04 14.68 -6.45
CA GLY A 181 15.11 14.80 -5.45
C GLY A 181 15.90 13.51 -5.22
N ARG A 182 15.57 12.44 -5.96
CA ARG A 182 16.29 11.18 -5.92
C ARG A 182 17.47 11.24 -6.88
N SER A 183 18.68 11.12 -6.30
CA SER A 183 19.96 11.05 -7.02
C SER A 183 20.10 9.81 -7.94
N LYS A 184 19.05 8.98 -8.07
CA LYS A 184 19.03 7.80 -8.93
C LYS A 184 17.62 7.57 -9.48
N PRO A 185 17.25 8.13 -10.63
CA PRO A 185 16.10 7.59 -11.36
C PRO A 185 16.38 6.11 -11.66
N LEU A 186 15.37 5.24 -11.47
CA LEU A 186 15.37 3.94 -12.14
C LEU A 186 15.46 4.26 -13.64
N GLN A 187 16.61 4.01 -14.26
CA GLN A 187 16.72 4.11 -15.71
C GLN A 187 16.11 2.84 -16.28
N ARG A 188 15.01 3.00 -17.04
CA ARG A 188 14.46 1.96 -17.89
C ARG A 188 15.42 1.78 -19.05
N ILE A 189 16.20 0.70 -19.04
CA ILE A 189 17.00 0.25 -20.19
C ILE A 189 16.37 -1.07 -20.63
N ASP A 190 15.87 -1.12 -21.86
CA ASP A 190 15.39 -2.33 -22.54
C ASP A 190 14.42 -3.22 -21.74
N GLY A 191 13.44 -2.60 -21.08
CA GLY A 191 12.38 -3.32 -20.36
C GLY A 191 12.81 -3.91 -18.99
N ILE A 192 14.07 -3.73 -18.59
CA ILE A 192 14.58 -4.14 -17.28
C ILE A 192 14.68 -2.90 -16.38
N PHE A 193 14.02 -2.94 -15.23
CA PHE A 193 14.19 -1.93 -14.18
C PHE A 193 15.50 -2.21 -13.43
N MET A 194 16.59 -1.58 -13.84
CA MET A 194 17.85 -1.64 -13.10
C MET A 194 17.94 -0.52 -12.07
N LEU A 195 18.15 -0.91 -10.80
CA LEU A 195 18.67 -0.01 -9.78
C LEU A 195 20.09 0.38 -10.19
N LYS A 196 20.33 1.65 -10.53
CA LYS A 196 21.69 2.13 -10.84
C LYS A 196 22.59 1.90 -9.61
N ARG A 197 23.49 0.91 -9.68
CA ARG A 197 24.54 0.72 -8.67
C ARG A 197 25.30 2.05 -8.55
N LYS A 198 25.60 2.44 -7.30
CA LYS A 198 26.44 3.63 -7.06
C LYS A 198 27.79 3.26 -7.65
N GLU A 199 28.22 3.90 -8.73
CA GLU A 199 29.66 3.97 -8.96
C GLU A 199 30.22 4.71 -7.75
N ALA A 200 31.11 4.05 -7.02
CA ALA A 200 31.75 4.65 -5.87
C ALA A 200 32.42 5.93 -6.36
N SER A 201 32.00 7.07 -5.81
CA SER A 201 32.72 8.32 -6.04
C SER A 201 34.13 8.13 -5.51
N GLU A 202 35.15 8.39 -6.33
CA GLU A 202 36.59 8.29 -5.98
C GLU A 202 36.96 9.04 -4.69
N LYS A 203 36.11 9.98 -4.26
CA LYS A 203 36.23 10.69 -2.97
C LYS A 203 36.03 9.80 -1.74
N ASP A 204 35.28 8.71 -1.84
CA ASP A 204 35.04 7.77 -0.71
C ASP A 204 36.26 6.84 -0.50
N THR A 205 37.03 6.56 -1.55
CA THR A 205 38.27 5.76 -1.48
C THR A 205 39.47 6.54 -0.91
N GLU A 206 39.54 7.85 -1.15
CA GLU A 206 40.63 8.68 -0.64
C GLU A 206 40.56 8.89 0.88
N ALA A 207 39.33 8.95 1.43
CA ALA A 207 39.08 9.01 2.88
C ALA A 207 39.45 7.71 3.62
N ALA A 208 39.42 6.56 2.94
CA ALA A 208 39.82 5.27 3.51
C ALA A 208 41.35 5.07 3.47
N SER A 209 42.03 5.64 2.47
CA SER A 209 43.49 5.65 2.37
C SER A 209 44.14 6.49 3.47
N ASN A 210 43.64 7.71 3.71
CA ASN A 210 44.22 8.64 4.68
C ASN A 210 44.02 8.27 6.17
N LYS A 211 43.19 7.26 6.47
CA LYS A 211 43.05 6.71 7.83
C LYS A 211 44.05 5.60 8.15
N LYS A 212 44.70 4.99 7.14
CA LYS A 212 45.71 3.94 7.36
C LYS A 212 47.13 4.46 7.57
N THR A 213 47.40 5.73 7.26
CA THR A 213 48.73 6.36 7.44
C THR A 213 48.87 7.15 8.74
N LYS A 214 47.85 7.17 9.61
CA LYS A 214 47.85 7.88 10.90
C LYS A 214 47.54 7.01 12.11
N ALA A 215 47.69 5.69 12.00
CA ALA A 215 47.64 4.76 13.11
C ALA A 215 49.00 4.09 13.30
#